data_AF-A0A2J8UEL7-F1
#
_entry.id   AF-A0A2J8UEL7-F1
#
_cell.length_a   1.000
_cell.length_b   1.000
_cell.length_c   1.000
_cell.angle_alpha   90.00
_cell.angle_beta   90.00
_cell.angle_gamma   90.00
#
_symmetry.space_group_name_H-M   'P 1'
#
loop_
_entity.id
_entity.type
_entity.pdbx_description
1 polymer ?
#
loop_
_entity_poly.entity_id
_entity_poly.type
_entity_poly.pdbx_seq_one_letter_code
_entity_poly.pdbx_strand_id
1 'polypeptide(L)'
;MDNMSITNTPTSNDACLSIVHSLMCHRQGGESETFAKRAIESLVKKLKEKKDELDSLITAITTNGAHPSKCVTIQRTLDGRLQVAGRKGFP
;
A
#
# COMPACT_ATOMS: atom_id res chain seq x y z
N MET A 1 9.80 23.82 15.77
CA MET A 1 9.28 24.31 14.47
C MET A 1 9.63 23.23 13.46
N ASP A 2 8.95 22.10 13.55
CA ASP A 2 9.24 20.97 12.69
C ASP A 2 8.53 21.19 11.37
N ASN A 3 9.37 21.38 10.36
CA ASN A 3 9.05 21.73 8.98
C ASN A 3 8.20 20.61 8.38
N MET A 4 6.87 20.69 8.57
CA MET A 4 5.90 19.77 7.96
C MET A 4 5.98 20.00 6.45
N SER A 5 6.80 19.19 5.81
CA SER A 5 7.02 19.21 4.38
C SER A 5 5.65 18.98 3.74
N ILE A 6 5.20 19.89 2.88
CA ILE A 6 4.05 19.69 2.02
C ILE A 6 4.44 18.54 1.08
N THR A 7 4.29 17.31 1.56
CA THR A 7 4.45 16.13 0.74
C THR A 7 3.15 16.02 -0.04
N ASN A 8 3.24 16.35 -1.32
CA ASN A 8 2.15 16.11 -2.25
C ASN A 8 1.72 14.65 -2.04
N THR A 9 0.48 14.42 -1.59
CA THR A 9 -0.01 13.06 -1.36
C THR A 9 0.07 12.34 -2.70
N PRO A 10 0.78 11.20 -2.79
CA PRO A 10 0.94 10.54 -4.07
C PRO A 10 -0.42 10.08 -4.60
N THR A 11 -0.49 9.92 -5.91
CA THR A 11 -1.69 9.44 -6.61
C THR A 11 -1.35 8.18 -7.39
N SER A 12 -2.37 7.48 -7.86
CA SER A 12 -2.26 6.30 -8.72
C SER A 12 -1.52 6.56 -10.04
N ASN A 13 -1.34 7.83 -10.42
CA ASN A 13 -0.58 8.22 -11.61
C ASN A 13 0.93 8.34 -11.36
N ASP A 14 1.37 8.37 -10.11
CA ASP A 14 2.79 8.44 -9.78
C ASP A 14 3.51 7.12 -10.05
N ALA A 15 4.83 7.20 -10.18
CA ALA A 15 5.66 6.01 -10.33
C ALA A 15 5.44 5.05 -9.16
N CYS A 16 5.32 3.75 -9.45
CA CYS A 16 5.08 2.73 -8.41
C CYS A 16 6.10 2.80 -7.27
N LEU A 17 7.35 3.17 -7.57
CA LEU A 17 8.40 3.33 -6.57
C LEU A 17 8.09 4.45 -5.57
N SER A 18 7.51 5.56 -6.03
CA SER A 18 7.08 6.70 -5.19
C SER A 18 5.94 6.29 -4.26
N ILE A 19 4.94 5.61 -4.80
CA ILE A 19 3.80 5.10 -4.04
C ILE A 19 4.26 4.12 -2.96
N VAL A 20 5.13 3.17 -3.31
CA VAL A 20 5.71 2.20 -2.36
C VAL A 20 6.46 2.93 -1.25
N HIS A 21 7.28 3.93 -1.59
CA HIS A 21 8.03 4.71 -0.61
C HIS A 21 7.10 5.46 0.35
N SER A 22 6.05 6.12 -0.16
CA SER A 22 5.07 6.81 0.68
C SER A 22 4.36 5.86 1.63
N LEU A 23 3.84 4.72 1.15
CA LEU A 23 3.16 3.74 2.00
C LEU A 23 4.11 3.12 3.05
N MET A 24 5.40 2.95 2.71
CA MET A 24 6.41 2.47 3.65
C MET A 24 6.60 3.39 4.86
N CYS A 25 6.37 4.71 4.72
CA CYS A 25 6.45 5.66 5.84
C CYS A 25 5.34 5.46 6.89
N HIS A 26 4.26 4.74 6.56
CA HIS A 26 3.12 4.48 7.48
C HIS A 26 3.17 3.10 8.14
N ARG A 27 4.25 2.32 7.92
CA ARG A 27 4.40 0.97 8.52
C ARG A 27 4.53 1.06 10.04
N GLN A 28 3.96 0.09 10.76
CA GLN A 28 3.99 0.04 12.23
C GLN A 28 5.20 -0.73 12.81
N GLY A 29 6.08 -1.27 11.96
CA GLY A 29 7.33 -1.91 12.40
C GLY A 29 7.21 -3.35 12.92
N GLY A 30 6.07 -4.03 12.73
CA GLY A 30 5.90 -5.44 13.15
C GLY A 30 6.66 -6.47 12.31
N GLU A 31 7.20 -6.08 11.16
CA GLU A 31 7.93 -6.95 10.23
C GLU A 31 9.17 -6.22 9.70
N SER A 32 10.10 -6.98 9.10
CA SER A 32 11.32 -6.39 8.53
C SER A 32 10.98 -5.41 7.40
N GLU A 33 11.81 -4.37 7.25
CA GLU A 33 11.64 -3.38 6.18
C GLU A 33 11.63 -4.02 4.79
N THR A 34 12.49 -5.03 4.59
CA THR A 34 12.57 -5.79 3.34
C THR A 34 11.28 -6.56 3.05
N PHE A 35 10.67 -7.18 4.06
CA PHE A 35 9.41 -7.89 3.89
C PHE A 35 8.25 -6.92 3.61
N ALA A 36 8.15 -5.85 4.41
CA ALA A 36 7.14 -4.82 4.24
C ALA A 36 7.19 -4.20 2.83
N LYS A 37 8.38 -3.86 2.35
CA LYS A 37 8.57 -3.33 1.00
C LYS A 37 8.08 -4.29 -0.06
N ARG A 38 8.43 -5.58 0.03
CA ARG A 38 7.96 -6.61 -0.92
C ARG A 38 6.45 -6.80 -0.88
N ALA A 39 5.83 -6.72 0.30
CA ALA A 39 4.38 -6.82 0.45
C ALA A 39 3.68 -5.63 -0.22
N ILE A 40 4.15 -4.41 0.03
CA ILE A 40 3.60 -3.18 -0.57
C ILE A 40 3.82 -3.18 -2.08
N GLU A 41 5.01 -3.52 -2.58
CA GLU A 41 5.29 -3.66 -4.03
C GLU A 41 4.32 -4.66 -4.69
N SER A 42 4.10 -5.80 -4.03
CA SER A 42 3.19 -6.86 -4.50
C SER A 42 1.73 -6.39 -4.57
N LEU A 43 1.29 -5.54 -3.63
CA LEU A 43 -0.06 -4.96 -3.61
C LEU A 43 -0.21 -3.86 -4.67
N VAL A 44 0.70 -2.88 -4.70
CA VAL A 44 0.69 -1.78 -5.68
C VAL A 44 0.70 -2.33 -7.11
N LYS A 45 1.51 -3.37 -7.38
CA LYS A 45 1.54 -4.02 -8.70
C LYS A 45 0.19 -4.65 -9.08
N LYS A 46 -0.53 -5.26 -8.14
CA LYS A 46 -1.87 -5.84 -8.39
C LYS A 46 -2.95 -4.78 -8.59
N LEU A 47 -2.78 -3.60 -8.00
CA LEU A 47 -3.76 -2.51 -8.08
C LEU A 47 -3.47 -1.51 -9.21
N LYS A 48 -2.36 -1.64 -9.94
CA LYS A 48 -1.94 -0.67 -10.96
C LYS A 48 -2.98 -0.47 -12.06
N GLU A 49 -3.69 -1.53 -12.45
CA GLU A 49 -4.78 -1.48 -13.45
C GLU A 49 -6.13 -1.07 -12.84
N LYS A 50 -6.19 -0.86 -11.51
CA LYS A 50 -7.40 -0.48 -10.75
C LYS A 50 -7.14 0.84 -10.02
N LYS A 51 -6.90 1.90 -10.79
CA LYS A 51 -6.47 3.21 -10.29
C LYS A 51 -7.33 3.75 -9.16
N ASP A 52 -8.66 3.65 -9.26
CA ASP A 52 -9.59 4.09 -8.22
C ASP A 52 -9.38 3.39 -6.86
N GLU A 53 -9.06 2.10 -6.88
CA GLU A 53 -8.74 1.34 -5.67
C GLU A 53 -7.36 1.68 -5.14
N LEU A 54 -6.39 1.93 -6.03
CA LEU A 54 -5.05 2.37 -5.62
C LEU A 54 -5.09 3.76 -4.97
N ASP A 55 -5.86 4.69 -5.53
CA ASP A 55 -6.09 6.02 -4.94
C ASP A 55 -6.81 5.92 -3.60
N SER A 56 -7.80 5.03 -3.50
CA SER A 56 -8.49 4.75 -2.23
C SER A 56 -7.55 4.20 -1.18
N LEU A 57 -6.64 3.28 -1.54
CA LEU A 57 -5.60 2.75 -0.66
C LEU A 57 -4.66 3.85 -0.18
N ILE A 58 -4.12 4.66 -1.11
CA ILE A 58 -3.18 5.72 -0.77
C ILE A 58 -3.84 6.70 0.20
N THR A 59 -5.05 7.17 -0.13
CA THR A 59 -5.80 8.11 0.72
C THR A 59 -6.07 7.52 2.11
N ALA A 60 -6.55 6.28 2.18
CA ALA A 60 -6.85 5.64 3.47
C ALA A 60 -5.62 5.53 4.37
N ILE A 61 -4.46 5.18 3.81
CA ILE A 61 -3.22 5.02 4.60
C ILE A 61 -2.60 6.37 4.95
N THR A 62 -2.49 7.31 4.00
CA THR A 62 -1.81 8.60 4.25
C THR A 62 -2.60 9.51 5.19
N THR A 63 -3.92 9.33 5.26
CA THR A 63 -4.80 10.06 6.18
C THR A 63 -5.10 9.31 7.47
N ASN A 64 -4.48 8.14 7.69
CA ASN A 64 -4.77 7.26 8.82
C ASN A 64 -6.29 6.96 9.00
N GLY A 65 -7.01 6.81 7.89
CA GLY A 65 -8.44 6.50 7.89
C GLY A 65 -9.35 7.64 8.37
N ALA A 66 -8.91 8.90 8.28
CA ALA A 66 -9.70 10.06 8.69
C ALA A 66 -11.07 10.16 7.99
N HIS A 67 -11.21 9.55 6.82
CA HIS A 67 -12.45 9.51 6.05
C HIS A 67 -12.78 8.09 5.58
N PRO A 68 -14.07 7.75 5.40
CA PRO A 68 -14.47 6.49 4.77
C PRO A 68 -13.82 6.32 3.39
N SER A 69 -13.35 5.11 3.10
CA SER A 69 -12.72 4.75 1.83
C SER A 69 -13.47 3.61 1.14
N LYS A 70 -13.28 3.50 -0.19
CA LYS A 70 -13.82 2.37 -0.96
C LYS A 70 -13.03 1.10 -0.67
N CYS A 71 -13.65 -0.05 -0.95
CA CYS A 71 -12.95 -1.34 -0.84
C CYS A 71 -11.75 -1.40 -1.79
N VAL A 72 -10.64 -1.94 -1.29
CA VAL A 72 -9.44 -2.26 -2.05
C VAL A 72 -9.32 -3.78 -2.08
N THR A 73 -9.41 -4.37 -3.26
CA THR A 73 -9.58 -5.81 -3.44
C THR A 73 -8.41 -6.40 -4.21
N ILE A 74 -8.15 -7.69 -4.02
CA ILE A 74 -7.26 -8.48 -4.86
C ILE A 74 -7.94 -9.81 -5.18
N GLN A 75 -7.54 -10.44 -6.27
CA GLN A 75 -8.09 -11.74 -6.64
C GLN A 75 -7.81 -12.77 -5.54
N ARG A 76 -8.86 -13.48 -5.11
CA ARG A 76 -8.76 -14.56 -4.14
C ARG A 76 -8.03 -15.76 -4.75
N THR A 77 -7.05 -16.31 -4.05
CA THR A 77 -6.42 -17.58 -4.39
C THR A 77 -7.32 -18.76 -3.98
N LEU A 78 -7.09 -19.95 -4.54
CA LEU A 78 -7.93 -21.13 -4.25
C LEU A 78 -7.96 -21.45 -2.74
N ASP A 79 -6.80 -21.43 -2.09
CA ASP A 79 -6.65 -21.67 -0.65
C ASP A 79 -6.75 -20.39 0.20
N GLY A 80 -7.04 -19.24 -0.41
CA GLY A 80 -7.22 -17.94 0.25
C GLY A 80 -5.92 -17.30 0.76
N ARG A 81 -4.76 -17.93 0.63
CA ARG A 81 -3.48 -17.40 1.12
C ARG A 81 -2.73 -16.63 0.04
N LEU A 82 -2.04 -15.57 0.45
CA LEU A 82 -1.09 -14.81 -0.34
C LEU A 82 0.34 -15.16 0.08
N GLN A 83 1.23 -15.33 -0.90
CA GLN A 83 2.65 -15.54 -0.65
C GLN A 83 3.45 -14.27 -0.96
N VAL A 84 4.28 -13.84 -0.01
CA VAL A 84 5.21 -12.71 -0.17
C VAL A 84 6.58 -13.15 0.37
N ALA A 85 7.63 -12.98 -0.44
CA ALA A 85 9.00 -13.32 -0.05
C ALA A 85 9.15 -14.71 0.61
N GLY A 86 8.49 -15.72 0.04
CA GLY A 86 8.51 -17.11 0.55
C GLY A 86 7.52 -17.41 1.68
N ARG A 87 6.99 -16.41 2.38
CA ARG A 87 6.04 -16.57 3.50
C ARG A 87 4.59 -16.58 3.00
N LYS A 88 3.78 -17.56 3.42
CA LYS A 88 2.34 -17.62 3.14
C LYS A 88 1.54 -17.12 4.32
N GLY A 89 0.60 -16.21 4.09
CA GLY A 89 -0.34 -15.69 5.08
C GLY A 89 -1.68 -15.37 4.43
N PHE A 90 -2.66 -14.98 5.23
CA PHE A 90 -3.88 -14.38 4.67
C PHE A 90 -3.58 -12.92 4.30
N PRO A 91 -4.10 -12.45 3.15
CA PRO A 91 -3.96 -11.05 2.74
C PRO A 91 -4.77 -10.10 3.64
#